data_AF-A0A7X2YZN5-F1
#
_entry.id   AF-A0A7X2YZN5-F1
#
_cell.length_a   1.000
_cell.length_b   1.000
_cell.length_c   1.000
_cell.angle_alpha   90.00
_cell.angle_beta   90.00
_cell.angle_gamma   90.00
#
_symmetry.space_group_name_H-M   'P 1'
#
loop_
_entity.id
_entity.type
_entity.pdbx_description
1 polymer ?
#
loop_
_entity_poly.entity_id
_entity_poly.type
_entity_poly.pdbx_seq_one_letter_code
_entity_poly.pdbx_strand_id
1 'polypeptide(L)'
;MTESESIIFPAASGSLYILTMGQTPKRLAGMLIWLCIKPRRPAAAVSCLFQGARIPSSHRLEIENDLRKALNRGQLIVYYQPQYELKKDKIFGVEALLRWKSPLFGLVSPEVFIPIAESTGLIIAIGEWVLREACQLSSSYKRHEGDSLRVSVNISARQLSHADFIDMVRQVLDETGCDPHDLCLEITESMMLTDINYSMKIVRELIELGVVVSIDDFGTGYSSLSLMKSFPIGELKIDKSFIKDMTESEENKAIVHAIIKISQILSLKVVAEGVETLEQMNILRELGVDYIQGYYISRTVPVEELILFLKGFNRED
;
A
#
# COMPACT_ATOMS: atom_id res chain seq x y z
N MET A 1 24.65 31.60 8.83
CA MET A 1 24.31 31.45 10.25
C MET A 1 22.80 31.45 10.34
N THR A 2 22.19 30.27 10.26
CA THR A 2 20.75 30.07 10.44
C THR A 2 20.57 29.51 11.84
N GLU A 3 19.84 30.22 12.69
CA GLU A 3 19.53 29.80 14.05
C GLU A 3 18.71 28.50 13.99
N SER A 4 19.20 27.46 14.66
CA SER A 4 18.46 26.23 14.92
C SER A 4 17.48 26.51 16.07
N GLU A 5 16.21 26.73 15.77
CA GLU A 5 15.18 26.77 16.80
C GLU A 5 15.02 25.36 17.39
N SER A 6 15.05 25.27 18.71
CA SER A 6 14.80 24.02 19.45
C SER A 6 13.55 24.23 20.29
N ILE A 7 12.49 23.48 19.99
CA ILE A 7 11.24 23.55 20.75
C ILE A 7 11.33 22.53 21.88
N ILE A 8 11.27 23.00 23.13
CA ILE A 8 11.37 22.17 24.34
C ILE A 8 9.96 22.00 24.92
N PHE A 9 9.49 20.76 25.02
CA PHE A 9 8.27 20.42 25.75
C PHE A 9 8.60 19.61 27.02
N PRO A 10 8.04 19.97 28.19
CA PRO A 10 8.20 19.16 29.39
C PRO A 10 7.29 17.93 29.32
N ALA A 11 7.89 16.74 29.37
CA ALA A 11 7.18 15.47 29.59
C ALA A 11 7.61 14.87 30.94
N ALA A 12 6.69 14.19 31.62
CA ALA A 12 6.83 13.71 33.01
C ALA A 12 7.94 12.67 33.26
N SER A 13 8.82 12.37 32.29
CA SER A 13 9.96 11.46 32.48
C SER A 13 11.07 11.62 31.43
N GLY A 14 11.40 12.85 31.02
CA GLY A 14 12.55 13.15 30.16
C GLY A 14 12.18 14.00 28.94
N SER A 15 13.01 15.01 28.66
CA SER A 15 12.84 15.92 27.53
C SER A 15 13.10 15.21 26.20
N LEU A 16 12.14 15.31 25.27
CA LEU A 16 12.31 14.85 23.89
C LEU A 16 12.93 16.00 23.08
N TYR A 17 14.14 15.82 22.56
CA TYR A 17 14.79 16.78 21.66
C TYR A 17 14.43 16.40 20.22
N ILE A 18 13.67 17.26 19.54
CA ILE A 18 13.46 17.15 18.09
C ILE A 18 14.36 18.18 17.42
N LEU A 19 15.36 17.70 16.67
CA LEU A 19 16.18 18.54 15.80
C LEU A 19 15.36 18.88 14.55
N THR A 20 14.92 20.13 14.45
CA THR A 20 14.15 20.64 13.32
C THR A 20 15.10 21.14 12.23
N MET A 21 15.53 20.26 11.34
CA MET A 21 16.08 20.67 10.04
C MET A 21 15.03 20.34 8.97
N GLY A 22 14.32 21.36 8.50
CA GLY A 22 13.45 21.28 7.30
C GLY A 22 12.08 20.61 7.46
N GLN A 23 11.56 20.44 8.68
CA GLN A 23 10.22 19.88 8.92
C GLN A 23 9.18 21.00 9.06
N THR A 24 8.01 20.84 8.43
CA THR A 24 6.88 21.78 8.63
C THR A 24 6.21 21.53 9.99
N PRO A 25 5.64 22.56 10.65
CA PRO A 25 4.96 22.41 11.94
C PRO A 25 3.88 21.31 11.95
N LYS A 26 3.10 21.19 10.86
CA LYS A 26 2.08 20.15 10.67
C LYS A 26 2.64 18.71 10.77
N ARG A 27 3.85 18.51 10.27
CA ARG A 27 4.54 17.22 10.23
C ARG A 27 5.11 16.82 11.60
N LEU A 28 5.61 17.80 12.34
CA LEU A 28 6.12 17.61 13.70
C LEU A 28 5.00 17.20 14.65
N ALA A 29 3.82 17.81 14.54
CA ALA A 29 2.69 17.46 15.39
C ALA A 29 2.09 16.09 15.08
N GLY A 30 1.92 15.73 13.80
CA GLY A 30 1.51 14.38 13.40
C GLY A 30 2.48 13.29 13.88
N MET A 31 3.80 13.50 13.73
CA MET A 31 4.82 12.61 14.27
C MET A 31 4.82 12.58 15.81
N LEU A 32 4.62 13.71 16.48
CA LEU A 32 4.57 13.81 17.94
C LEU A 32 3.34 13.08 18.50
N ILE A 33 2.16 13.26 17.91
CA ILE A 33 0.95 12.55 18.29
C ILE A 33 1.14 11.03 18.08
N TRP A 34 1.71 10.61 16.96
CA TRP A 34 2.05 9.20 16.73
C TRP A 34 3.07 8.66 17.74
N LEU A 35 4.13 9.43 18.06
CA LEU A 35 5.13 9.08 19.08
C LEU A 35 4.54 9.04 20.49
N CYS A 36 3.54 9.88 20.80
CA CYS A 36 2.83 9.91 22.08
C CYS A 36 1.78 8.79 22.23
N ILE A 37 1.17 8.34 21.12
CA ILE A 37 0.21 7.21 21.10
C ILE A 37 0.94 5.86 21.08
N LYS A 38 2.21 5.83 20.65
CA LYS A 38 3.04 4.62 20.73
C LYS A 38 3.10 4.13 22.19
N PRO A 39 2.74 2.87 22.51
CA PRO A 39 3.01 2.32 23.82
C PRO A 39 4.51 2.40 24.09
N ARG A 40 4.90 3.01 25.21
CA ARG A 40 6.29 3.10 25.71
C ARG A 40 6.85 1.69 25.89
N ARG A 41 7.38 1.11 24.82
CA ARG A 41 8.26 -0.05 24.87
C ARG A 41 9.54 0.30 24.12
N PRO A 42 10.71 0.01 24.70
CA PRO A 42 11.99 0.40 24.14
C PRO A 42 12.14 -0.17 22.73
N ALA A 43 12.73 0.62 21.82
CA ALA A 43 12.92 0.32 20.41
C ALA A 43 13.66 -1.00 20.13
N ALA A 44 14.30 -1.61 21.13
CA ALA A 44 14.95 -2.91 21.04
C ALA A 44 14.01 -4.13 21.27
N ALA A 45 12.78 -3.93 21.78
CA ALA A 45 11.86 -5.03 22.14
C ALA A 45 10.67 -5.22 21.18
N VAL A 46 10.60 -4.47 20.07
CA VAL A 46 9.68 -4.70 18.95
C VAL A 46 10.46 -5.07 17.68
N SER A 47 11.66 -5.65 17.85
CA SER A 47 12.53 -6.10 16.77
C SER A 47 12.29 -7.57 16.37
N CYS A 48 11.27 -8.21 16.90
CA CYS A 48 10.96 -9.60 16.60
C CYS A 48 9.43 -9.71 16.61
N LEU A 49 8.79 -9.86 15.44
CA LEU A 49 7.41 -10.36 15.22
C LEU A 49 6.86 -10.10 13.78
N PHE A 50 7.68 -9.66 12.82
CA PHE A 50 7.26 -9.49 11.40
C PHE A 50 8.15 -10.21 10.38
N GLN A 51 8.93 -11.20 10.82
CA GLN A 51 9.43 -12.23 9.90
C GLN A 51 8.46 -13.39 10.01
N GLY A 52 7.54 -13.52 9.04
CA GLY A 52 6.75 -14.74 8.92
C GLY A 52 7.70 -15.93 8.82
N ALA A 53 7.37 -17.03 9.49
CA ALA A 53 8.22 -18.21 9.43
C ALA A 53 8.41 -18.63 7.96
N ARG A 54 9.65 -18.88 7.53
CA ARG A 54 9.92 -19.58 6.26
C ARG A 54 9.51 -21.03 6.46
N ILE A 55 8.27 -21.35 6.10
CA ILE A 55 7.76 -22.70 6.23
C ILE A 55 8.32 -23.55 5.07
N PRO A 56 9.00 -24.68 5.33
CA PRO A 56 9.49 -25.56 4.28
C PRO A 56 8.36 -26.06 3.36
N SER A 57 8.69 -26.28 2.09
CA SER A 57 7.77 -26.78 1.06
C SER A 57 7.10 -28.12 1.40
N SER A 58 7.66 -28.89 2.35
CA SER A 58 7.07 -30.12 2.90
C SER A 58 5.72 -29.91 3.61
N HIS A 59 5.43 -28.70 4.09
CA HIS A 59 4.18 -28.39 4.79
C HIS A 59 3.08 -27.84 3.85
N ARG A 60 3.29 -27.86 2.53
CA ARG A 60 2.32 -27.28 1.57
C ARG A 60 0.89 -27.81 1.77
N LEU A 61 0.75 -29.12 1.96
CA LEU A 61 -0.57 -29.74 2.16
C LEU A 61 -1.23 -29.32 3.49
N GLU A 62 -0.44 -29.16 4.55
CA GLU A 62 -0.95 -28.69 5.85
C GLU A 62 -1.38 -27.23 5.77
N ILE A 63 -0.57 -26.39 5.12
CA ILE A 63 -0.88 -25.00 4.85
C ILE A 63 -2.18 -24.89 4.03
N GLU A 64 -2.30 -25.65 2.95
CA GLU A 64 -3.51 -25.65 2.13
C GLU A 64 -4.75 -26.04 2.96
N ASN A 65 -4.65 -27.12 3.74
CA ASN A 65 -5.76 -27.61 4.57
C ASN A 65 -6.21 -26.62 5.63
N ASP A 66 -5.26 -25.89 6.26
CA ASP A 66 -5.58 -24.84 7.23
C ASP A 66 -6.14 -23.60 6.53
N LEU A 67 -5.54 -23.18 5.41
CA LEU A 67 -5.96 -22.01 4.61
C LEU A 67 -7.40 -22.14 4.10
N ARG A 68 -7.84 -23.34 3.68
CA ARG A 68 -9.23 -23.62 3.29
C ARG A 68 -10.26 -23.23 4.35
N LYS A 69 -9.87 -23.23 5.63
CA LYS A 69 -10.72 -22.91 6.77
C LYS A 69 -10.46 -21.51 7.33
N ALA A 70 -9.36 -20.87 6.90
CA ALA A 70 -8.85 -19.65 7.51
C ALA A 70 -9.83 -18.48 7.40
N LEU A 71 -10.46 -18.29 6.23
CA LEU A 71 -11.45 -17.24 6.02
C LEU A 71 -12.66 -17.41 6.97
N ASN A 72 -13.28 -18.59 6.96
CA ASN A 72 -14.45 -18.90 7.81
C ASN A 72 -14.15 -18.89 9.31
N ARG A 73 -12.87 -19.01 9.70
CA ARG A 73 -12.41 -19.00 11.09
C ARG A 73 -11.87 -17.64 11.54
N GLY A 74 -11.96 -16.59 10.73
CA GLY A 74 -11.46 -15.26 11.07
C GLY A 74 -9.95 -15.22 11.30
N GLN A 75 -9.20 -16.08 10.61
CA GLN A 75 -7.73 -16.16 10.72
C GLN A 75 -7.03 -15.25 9.71
N LEU A 76 -7.73 -14.84 8.66
CA LEU A 76 -7.29 -13.84 7.71
C LEU A 76 -7.65 -12.46 8.25
N ILE A 77 -6.71 -11.52 8.13
CA ILE A 77 -6.88 -10.13 8.57
C ILE A 77 -6.23 -9.22 7.53
N VAL A 78 -6.73 -7.99 7.41
CA VAL A 78 -6.16 -6.96 6.53
C VAL A 78 -5.37 -5.97 7.38
N TYR A 79 -4.11 -5.78 7.02
CA TYR A 79 -3.29 -4.67 7.56
C TYR A 79 -3.23 -3.59 6.50
N TYR A 80 -3.02 -2.36 6.91
CA TYR A 80 -3.04 -1.21 6.02
C TYR A 80 -1.72 -0.46 6.07
N GLN A 81 -1.22 -0.06 4.90
CA GLN A 81 -0.06 0.82 4.80
C GLN A 81 -0.48 2.20 4.27
N PRO A 82 -0.29 3.28 5.04
CA PRO A 82 -0.57 4.64 4.57
C PRO A 82 0.26 5.05 3.35
N GLN A 83 -0.38 5.77 2.43
CA GLN A 83 0.21 6.37 1.24
C GLN A 83 0.13 7.90 1.35
N TYR A 84 1.26 8.57 1.11
CA TYR A 84 1.43 10.01 1.36
C TYR A 84 1.52 10.80 0.05
N GLU A 85 0.72 11.85 -0.09
CA GLU A 85 0.74 12.79 -1.21
C GLU A 85 1.77 13.89 -0.97
N LEU A 86 2.86 13.87 -1.75
CA LEU A 86 3.99 14.78 -1.57
C LEU A 86 3.63 16.25 -1.79
N LYS A 87 2.71 16.52 -2.73
CA LYS A 87 2.33 17.89 -3.11
C LYS A 87 1.44 18.56 -2.08
N LYS A 88 0.51 17.82 -1.47
CA LYS A 88 -0.45 18.34 -0.50
C LYS A 88 -0.04 18.10 0.95
N ASP A 89 1.08 17.41 1.15
CA ASP A 89 1.62 17.05 2.45
C ASP A 89 0.57 16.37 3.36
N LYS A 90 -0.14 15.38 2.81
CA LYS A 90 -1.21 14.66 3.52
C LYS A 90 -1.23 13.16 3.18
N ILE A 91 -1.87 12.37 4.03
CA ILE A 91 -2.25 10.99 3.67
C ILE A 91 -3.45 11.06 2.72
N PHE A 92 -3.35 10.40 1.58
CA PHE A 92 -4.44 10.36 0.59
C PHE A 92 -5.10 8.99 0.49
N GLY A 93 -4.40 7.93 0.88
CA GLY A 93 -4.87 6.58 0.75
C GLY A 93 -4.10 5.58 1.60
N VAL A 94 -4.49 4.32 1.49
CA VAL A 94 -3.89 3.18 2.16
C VAL A 94 -3.85 1.97 1.24
N GLU A 95 -2.82 1.15 1.35
CA GLU A 95 -2.78 -0.17 0.71
C GLU A 95 -3.24 -1.26 1.68
N ALA A 96 -4.22 -2.06 1.24
CA ALA A 96 -4.76 -3.21 1.96
C ALA A 96 -3.90 -4.46 1.72
N LEU A 97 -3.28 -4.94 2.78
CA LEU A 97 -2.27 -6.00 2.75
C LEU A 97 -2.75 -7.19 3.58
N LEU A 98 -3.07 -8.28 2.90
CA LEU A 98 -3.54 -9.52 3.52
C LEU A 98 -2.48 -10.12 4.45
N ARG A 99 -2.93 -10.60 5.61
CA ARG A 99 -2.14 -11.33 6.60
C ARG A 99 -2.90 -12.56 7.06
N TRP A 100 -2.17 -13.62 7.37
CA TRP A 100 -2.76 -14.86 7.88
C TRP A 100 -2.17 -15.23 9.24
N LYS A 101 -3.03 -15.23 10.27
CA LYS A 101 -2.71 -15.71 11.62
C LYS A 101 -3.19 -17.16 11.76
N SER A 102 -2.35 -18.10 11.37
CA SER A 102 -2.63 -19.52 11.59
C SER A 102 -2.37 -19.89 13.05
N PRO A 103 -3.29 -20.60 13.73
CA PRO A 103 -3.03 -21.17 15.05
C PRO A 103 -1.89 -22.19 15.06
N LEU A 104 -1.63 -22.84 13.92
CA LEU A 104 -0.58 -23.86 13.78
C LEU A 104 0.78 -23.24 13.44
N PHE A 105 0.80 -22.22 12.59
CA PHE A 105 2.03 -21.67 12.02
C PHE A 105 2.36 -20.24 12.47
N GLY A 106 1.52 -19.64 13.31
CA GLY A 106 1.65 -18.23 13.70
C GLY A 106 1.33 -17.29 12.54
N LEU A 107 2.07 -16.19 12.43
CA LEU A 107 1.91 -15.24 11.33
C LEU A 107 2.62 -15.79 10.08
N VAL A 108 1.84 -16.19 9.08
CA VAL A 108 2.35 -16.76 7.83
C VAL A 108 2.59 -15.66 6.80
N SER A 109 3.75 -15.68 6.14
CA SER A 109 4.10 -14.70 5.12
C SER A 109 3.17 -14.79 3.91
N PRO A 110 2.70 -13.65 3.34
CA PRO A 110 1.96 -13.62 2.07
C PRO A 110 2.67 -14.36 0.93
N GLU A 111 4.00 -14.26 0.84
CA GLU A 111 4.82 -14.97 -0.15
C GLU A 111 4.68 -16.50 -0.07
N VAL A 112 4.25 -17.04 1.08
CA VAL A 112 4.06 -18.48 1.28
C VAL A 112 2.63 -18.91 0.93
N PHE A 113 1.61 -18.21 1.45
CA PHE A 113 0.24 -18.68 1.33
C PHE A 113 -0.52 -18.13 0.11
N ILE A 114 -0.13 -16.98 -0.45
CA ILE A 114 -0.78 -16.43 -1.66
C ILE A 114 -0.61 -17.39 -2.85
N PRO A 115 0.60 -17.91 -3.18
CA PRO A 115 0.74 -18.87 -4.29
C PRO A 115 -0.09 -20.15 -4.09
N ILE A 116 -0.30 -20.56 -2.83
CA ILE A 116 -1.16 -21.70 -2.49
C ILE A 116 -2.63 -21.32 -2.71
N ALA A 117 -3.07 -20.15 -2.25
CA ALA A 117 -4.41 -19.64 -2.48
C ALA A 117 -4.72 -19.52 -3.98
N GLU A 118 -3.75 -19.03 -4.77
CA GLU A 118 -3.86 -18.90 -6.22
C GLU A 118 -3.95 -20.27 -6.89
N SER A 119 -3.04 -21.21 -6.61
CA SER A 119 -3.08 -22.54 -7.25
C SER A 119 -4.32 -23.35 -6.89
N THR A 120 -4.91 -23.14 -5.70
CA THR A 120 -6.11 -23.84 -5.23
C THR A 120 -7.42 -23.14 -5.54
N GLY A 121 -7.38 -21.88 -6.02
CA GLY A 121 -8.56 -21.06 -6.28
C GLY A 121 -9.17 -20.39 -5.05
N LEU A 122 -8.63 -20.62 -3.86
CA LEU A 122 -9.05 -19.94 -2.63
C LEU A 122 -8.87 -18.42 -2.72
N ILE A 123 -7.92 -17.95 -3.55
CA ILE A 123 -7.65 -16.52 -3.73
C ILE A 123 -8.88 -15.73 -4.23
N ILE A 124 -9.84 -16.39 -4.90
CA ILE A 124 -11.05 -15.74 -5.40
C ILE A 124 -11.93 -15.30 -4.22
N ALA A 125 -12.29 -16.23 -3.33
CA ALA A 125 -13.11 -15.94 -2.15
C ALA A 125 -12.37 -15.06 -1.13
N ILE A 126 -11.05 -15.27 -0.98
CA ILE A 126 -10.22 -14.42 -0.11
C ILE A 126 -10.16 -12.99 -0.66
N GLY A 127 -9.95 -12.84 -1.96
CA GLY A 127 -9.85 -11.55 -2.62
C GLY A 127 -11.16 -10.76 -2.59
N GLU A 128 -12.30 -11.41 -2.79
CA GLU A 128 -13.62 -10.80 -2.59
C GLU A 128 -13.77 -10.27 -1.16
N TRP A 129 -13.38 -11.07 -0.16
CA TRP A 129 -13.42 -10.65 1.24
C TRP A 129 -12.49 -9.44 1.51
N VAL A 130 -11.25 -9.45 1.00
CA VAL A 130 -10.32 -8.32 1.14
C VAL A 130 -10.88 -7.06 0.49
N LEU A 131 -11.46 -7.16 -0.72
CA LEU A 131 -12.09 -6.03 -1.40
C LEU A 131 -13.24 -5.45 -0.57
N ARG A 132 -14.06 -6.32 0.03
CA ARG A 132 -15.17 -5.91 0.88
C ARG A 132 -14.68 -5.16 2.13
N GLU A 133 -13.67 -5.70 2.82
CA GLU A 133 -13.06 -5.03 3.99
C GLU A 133 -12.47 -3.66 3.63
N ALA A 134 -11.74 -3.58 2.51
CA ALA A 134 -11.13 -2.33 2.05
C ALA A 134 -12.20 -1.28 1.69
N CYS A 135 -13.22 -1.66 0.92
CA CYS A 135 -14.31 -0.76 0.53
C CYS A 135 -15.15 -0.32 1.74
N GLN A 136 -15.34 -1.20 2.73
CA GLN A 136 -15.99 -0.85 4.00
C GLN A 136 -15.17 0.16 4.80
N LEU A 137 -13.85 0.01 4.84
CA LEU A 137 -12.96 0.99 5.48
C LEU A 137 -13.11 2.37 4.82
N SER A 138 -12.99 2.45 3.49
CA SER A 138 -13.07 3.71 2.75
C SER A 138 -14.42 4.41 2.95
N SER A 139 -15.53 3.69 2.73
CA SER A 139 -16.88 4.23 2.90
C SER A 139 -17.16 4.65 4.35
N SER A 140 -16.70 3.87 5.33
CA SER A 140 -16.84 4.22 6.74
C SER A 140 -16.03 5.46 7.09
N TYR A 141 -14.79 5.58 6.60
CA TYR A 141 -13.94 6.74 6.82
C TYR A 141 -14.60 8.01 6.28
N LYS A 142 -15.09 7.99 5.03
CA LYS A 142 -15.81 9.10 4.40
C LYS A 142 -17.05 9.53 5.18
N ARG A 143 -17.81 8.57 5.72
CA ARG A 143 -18.99 8.86 6.56
C ARG A 143 -18.65 9.54 7.89
N HIS A 144 -17.51 9.20 8.50
CA HIS A 144 -17.16 9.70 9.85
C HIS A 144 -16.33 10.98 9.81
N GLU A 145 -15.37 11.07 8.90
CA GLU A 145 -14.42 12.19 8.83
C GLU A 145 -14.78 13.19 7.72
N GLY A 146 -15.69 12.85 6.80
CA GLY A 146 -16.11 13.72 5.69
C GLY A 146 -15.15 13.75 4.50
N ASP A 147 -13.94 13.21 4.68
CA ASP A 147 -12.90 13.14 3.65
C ASP A 147 -12.86 11.77 2.96
N SER A 148 -12.54 11.77 1.67
CA SER A 148 -12.25 10.54 0.92
C SER A 148 -10.93 9.92 1.37
N LEU A 149 -10.91 8.59 1.47
CA LEU A 149 -9.71 7.79 1.70
C LEU A 149 -9.64 6.72 0.62
N ARG A 150 -8.63 6.83 -0.26
CA ARG A 150 -8.40 5.80 -1.27
C ARG A 150 -7.90 4.51 -0.61
N VAL A 151 -8.41 3.38 -1.06
CA VAL A 151 -7.95 2.05 -0.65
C VAL A 151 -7.43 1.30 -1.87
N SER A 152 -6.16 0.89 -1.82
CA SER A 152 -5.54 0.04 -2.82
C SER A 152 -5.63 -1.43 -2.44
N VAL A 153 -5.99 -2.29 -3.39
CA VAL A 153 -6.10 -3.75 -3.18
C VAL A 153 -5.35 -4.48 -4.29
N ASN A 154 -4.42 -5.34 -3.89
CA ASN A 154 -3.69 -6.23 -4.78
C ASN A 154 -4.60 -7.32 -5.37
N ILE A 155 -4.56 -7.48 -6.68
CA ILE A 155 -5.33 -8.48 -7.42
C ILE A 155 -4.39 -9.54 -7.99
N SER A 156 -4.72 -10.82 -7.82
CA SER A 156 -3.99 -11.92 -8.45
C SER A 156 -4.36 -12.13 -9.92
N ALA A 157 -3.47 -12.78 -10.68
CA ALA A 157 -3.72 -13.23 -12.06
C ALA A 157 -5.00 -14.07 -12.15
N ARG A 158 -5.23 -14.93 -11.16
CA ARG A 158 -6.39 -15.84 -11.13
C ARG A 158 -7.69 -15.11 -10.85
N GLN A 159 -7.67 -14.05 -10.05
CA GLN A 159 -8.85 -13.21 -9.85
C GLN A 159 -9.20 -12.41 -11.11
N LEU A 160 -8.21 -11.76 -11.73
CA LEU A 160 -8.42 -10.95 -12.93
C LEU A 160 -9.03 -11.77 -14.08
N SER A 161 -8.54 -13.01 -14.24
CA SER A 161 -9.02 -13.97 -15.25
C SER A 161 -10.32 -14.69 -14.88
N HIS A 162 -10.92 -14.41 -13.72
CA HIS A 162 -12.19 -15.00 -13.32
C HIS A 162 -13.34 -14.33 -14.09
N ALA A 163 -14.26 -15.13 -14.66
CA ALA A 163 -15.33 -14.62 -15.51
C ALA A 163 -16.20 -13.56 -14.82
N ASP A 164 -16.50 -13.77 -13.54
CA ASP A 164 -17.40 -12.89 -12.77
C ASP A 164 -16.65 -11.78 -12.01
N PHE A 165 -15.38 -11.50 -12.33
CA PHE A 165 -14.57 -10.55 -11.56
C PHE A 165 -15.17 -9.14 -11.53
N ILE A 166 -15.59 -8.62 -12.69
CA ILE A 166 -16.20 -7.29 -12.81
C ILE A 166 -17.52 -7.22 -12.04
N ASP A 167 -18.35 -8.26 -12.16
CA ASP A 167 -19.64 -8.31 -11.47
C ASP A 167 -19.45 -8.37 -9.94
N MET A 168 -18.45 -9.10 -9.48
CA MET A 168 -18.06 -9.13 -8.06
C MET A 168 -17.58 -7.75 -7.58
N VAL A 169 -16.73 -7.05 -8.34
CA VAL A 169 -16.29 -5.68 -7.97
C VAL A 169 -17.49 -4.74 -7.89
N ARG A 170 -18.39 -4.77 -8.87
CA ARG A 170 -19.62 -3.95 -8.86
C ARG A 170 -20.48 -4.25 -7.63
N GLN A 171 -20.71 -5.53 -7.33
CA GLN A 171 -21.46 -5.94 -6.16
C GLN A 171 -20.82 -5.45 -4.85
N VAL A 172 -19.50 -5.53 -4.72
CA VAL A 172 -18.79 -5.03 -3.52
C VAL A 172 -18.95 -3.51 -3.38
N LEU A 173 -18.80 -2.75 -4.47
CA LEU A 173 -19.00 -1.30 -4.46
C LEU A 173 -20.43 -0.95 -4.02
N ASP A 174 -21.44 -1.61 -4.61
CA ASP A 174 -22.85 -1.40 -4.31
C ASP A 174 -23.19 -1.74 -2.83
N GLU A 175 -22.72 -2.88 -2.33
CA GLU A 175 -22.99 -3.33 -0.96
C GLU A 175 -22.34 -2.45 0.11
N THR A 176 -21.15 -1.94 -0.17
CA THR A 176 -20.38 -1.14 0.81
C THR A 176 -20.68 0.35 0.72
N GLY A 177 -21.22 0.81 -0.42
CA GLY A 177 -21.38 2.23 -0.74
C GLY A 177 -20.04 2.95 -0.91
N CYS A 178 -18.99 2.21 -1.27
CA CYS A 178 -17.68 2.78 -1.58
C CYS A 178 -17.75 3.57 -2.89
N ASP A 179 -17.20 4.77 -2.90
CA ASP A 179 -17.05 5.53 -4.13
C ASP A 179 -16.03 4.81 -5.03
N PRO A 180 -16.37 4.47 -6.28
CA PRO A 180 -15.44 3.76 -7.16
C PRO A 180 -14.09 4.48 -7.31
N HIS A 181 -14.06 5.82 -7.25
CA HIS A 181 -12.82 6.62 -7.35
C HIS A 181 -11.90 6.48 -6.12
N ASP A 182 -12.46 6.02 -5.01
CA ASP A 182 -11.75 5.72 -3.76
C ASP A 182 -11.25 4.26 -3.74
N LEU A 183 -11.58 3.42 -4.73
CA LEU A 183 -11.00 2.08 -4.90
C LEU A 183 -9.89 2.10 -5.96
N CYS A 184 -8.71 1.59 -5.59
CA CYS A 184 -7.62 1.33 -6.51
C CYS A 184 -7.32 -0.18 -6.55
N LEU A 185 -7.30 -0.76 -7.76
CA LEU A 185 -6.90 -2.15 -7.95
C LEU A 185 -5.48 -2.20 -8.51
N GLU A 186 -4.61 -2.89 -7.78
CA GLU A 186 -3.20 -3.05 -8.14
C GLU A 186 -3.02 -4.38 -8.86
N ILE A 187 -2.50 -4.33 -10.08
CA ILE A 187 -2.20 -5.49 -10.91
C ILE A 187 -0.73 -5.47 -11.30
N THR A 188 -0.08 -6.63 -11.29
CA THR A 188 1.32 -6.69 -11.71
C THR A 188 1.45 -6.53 -13.22
N GLU A 189 2.60 -6.03 -13.65
CA GLU A 189 2.98 -5.96 -15.06
C GLU A 189 2.83 -7.32 -15.78
N SER A 190 3.30 -8.40 -15.16
CA SER A 190 3.27 -9.75 -15.75
C SER A 190 1.84 -10.26 -15.98
N MET A 191 0.89 -9.87 -15.12
CA MET A 191 -0.51 -10.25 -15.27
C MET A 191 -1.11 -9.65 -16.54
N MET A 192 -0.88 -8.36 -16.78
CA MET A 192 -1.40 -7.66 -17.96
C MET A 192 -0.90 -8.26 -19.27
N LEU A 193 0.36 -8.72 -19.27
CA LEU A 193 1.02 -9.27 -20.46
C LEU A 193 0.66 -10.73 -20.76
N THR A 194 0.04 -11.44 -19.81
CA THR A 194 -0.31 -12.86 -19.99
C THR A 194 -1.42 -13.04 -21.03
N ASP A 195 -2.47 -12.22 -20.97
CA ASP A 195 -3.49 -12.08 -22.01
C ASP A 195 -3.86 -10.60 -22.15
N ILE A 196 -3.20 -9.94 -23.10
CA ILE A 196 -3.31 -8.49 -23.31
C ILE A 196 -4.73 -8.10 -23.69
N ASN A 197 -5.39 -8.86 -24.57
CA ASN A 197 -6.72 -8.51 -25.06
C ASN A 197 -7.77 -8.64 -23.97
N TYR A 198 -7.71 -9.73 -23.21
CA TYR A 198 -8.60 -9.93 -22.08
C TYR A 198 -8.34 -8.90 -20.97
N SER A 199 -7.08 -8.68 -20.59
CA SER A 199 -6.73 -7.70 -19.56
C SER A 199 -7.14 -6.28 -19.94
N MET A 200 -6.94 -5.86 -21.21
CA MET A 200 -7.41 -4.55 -21.69
C MET A 200 -8.93 -4.42 -21.57
N LYS A 201 -9.68 -5.48 -21.86
CA LYS A 201 -11.15 -5.48 -21.72
C LYS A 201 -11.55 -5.25 -20.26
N ILE A 202 -11.01 -6.05 -19.34
CA ILE A 202 -11.30 -5.95 -17.90
C ILE A 202 -10.91 -4.57 -17.34
N VAL A 203 -9.72 -4.07 -17.68
CA VAL A 203 -9.26 -2.76 -17.21
C VAL A 203 -10.16 -1.62 -17.71
N ARG A 204 -10.66 -1.69 -18.95
CA ARG A 204 -11.64 -0.72 -19.46
C ARG A 204 -12.95 -0.77 -18.67
N GLU A 205 -13.47 -1.96 -18.41
CA GLU A 205 -14.70 -2.12 -17.62
C GLU A 205 -14.54 -1.58 -16.20
N LEU A 206 -13.38 -1.78 -15.55
CA LEU A 206 -13.09 -1.20 -14.23
C LEU A 206 -13.13 0.34 -14.26
N ILE A 207 -12.56 0.95 -15.29
CA ILE A 207 -12.53 2.41 -15.43
C ILE A 207 -13.91 2.96 -15.75
N GLU A 208 -14.71 2.25 -16.54
CA GLU A 208 -16.10 2.60 -16.79
C GLU A 208 -16.93 2.57 -15.49
N LEU A 209 -16.56 1.73 -14.51
CA LEU A 209 -17.12 1.77 -13.16
C LEU A 209 -16.60 2.96 -12.33
N GLY A 210 -15.53 3.63 -12.75
CA GLY A 210 -14.85 4.70 -12.02
C GLY A 210 -13.71 4.23 -11.11
N VAL A 211 -13.36 2.94 -11.16
CA VAL A 211 -12.27 2.35 -10.37
C VAL A 211 -10.92 2.77 -10.93
N VAL A 212 -9.97 3.09 -10.04
CA VAL A 212 -8.58 3.36 -10.41
C VAL A 212 -7.84 2.04 -10.60
N VAL A 213 -7.06 1.92 -11.67
CA VAL A 213 -6.17 0.78 -11.89
C VAL A 213 -4.73 1.25 -11.83
N SER A 214 -3.94 0.56 -11.02
CA SER A 214 -2.52 0.81 -10.80
C SER A 214 -1.68 -0.38 -11.27
N ILE A 215 -0.56 -0.11 -11.94
CA ILE A 215 0.43 -1.14 -12.26
C ILE A 215 1.43 -1.25 -11.12
N ASP A 216 1.53 -2.44 -10.54
CA ASP A 216 2.47 -2.77 -9.50
C ASP A 216 3.77 -3.41 -10.04
N ASP A 217 4.84 -3.34 -9.25
CA ASP A 217 6.18 -3.86 -9.53
C ASP A 217 6.79 -3.36 -10.86
N PHE A 218 6.47 -2.13 -11.26
CA PHE A 218 6.89 -1.63 -12.57
C PHE A 218 8.41 -1.54 -12.70
N GLY A 219 8.92 -2.04 -13.83
CA GLY A 219 10.36 -2.01 -14.17
C GLY A 219 11.14 -3.27 -13.76
N THR A 220 10.50 -4.22 -13.08
CA THR A 220 11.10 -5.53 -12.75
C THR A 220 10.96 -6.56 -13.89
N GLY A 221 10.12 -6.27 -14.88
CA GLY A 221 9.80 -7.13 -16.03
C GLY A 221 10.22 -6.59 -17.40
N TYR A 222 9.84 -7.30 -18.45
CA TYR A 222 10.12 -6.94 -19.85
C TYR A 222 8.92 -6.21 -20.49
N SER A 223 8.57 -5.03 -20.00
CA SER A 223 7.51 -4.24 -20.62
C SER A 223 7.98 -3.48 -21.85
N SER A 224 7.21 -3.62 -22.92
CA SER A 224 7.25 -2.63 -23.99
C SER A 224 6.42 -1.42 -23.57
N LEU A 225 7.05 -0.25 -23.41
CA LEU A 225 6.38 1.05 -23.22
C LEU A 225 5.24 1.30 -24.23
N SER A 226 5.34 0.68 -25.41
CA SER A 226 4.30 0.73 -26.45
C SER A 226 2.98 0.08 -26.03
N LEU A 227 3.03 -1.00 -25.23
CA LEU A 227 1.85 -1.70 -24.73
C LEU A 227 1.17 -0.86 -23.67
N MET A 228 1.92 -0.36 -22.68
CA MET A 228 1.38 0.49 -21.62
C MET A 228 0.67 1.74 -22.14
N LYS A 229 1.17 2.35 -23.22
CA LYS A 229 0.52 3.51 -23.85
C LYS A 229 -0.93 3.25 -24.26
N SER A 230 -1.28 1.99 -24.53
CA SER A 230 -2.62 1.59 -24.97
C SER A 230 -3.54 1.15 -23.82
N PHE A 231 -2.97 0.90 -22.63
CA PHE A 231 -3.75 0.55 -21.45
C PHE A 231 -4.27 1.82 -20.78
N PRO A 232 -5.59 1.92 -20.54
CA PRO A 232 -6.11 3.03 -19.76
C PRO A 232 -5.79 2.71 -18.30
N ILE A 233 -4.70 3.24 -17.78
CA ILE A 233 -4.30 3.08 -16.37
C ILE A 233 -4.19 4.47 -15.75
N GLY A 234 -4.41 4.56 -14.44
CA GLY A 234 -4.38 5.83 -13.72
C GLY A 234 -3.09 6.03 -12.92
N GLU A 235 -2.41 4.95 -12.57
CA GLU A 235 -1.35 4.95 -11.58
C GLU A 235 -0.28 3.88 -11.89
N LEU A 236 0.95 4.13 -11.44
CA LEU A 236 2.10 3.26 -11.58
C LEU A 236 2.90 3.27 -10.27
N LYS A 237 3.25 2.09 -9.76
CA LYS A 237 4.08 1.91 -8.56
C LYS A 237 5.51 1.56 -8.96
N ILE A 238 6.48 2.33 -8.45
CA ILE A 238 7.90 2.06 -8.62
C ILE A 238 8.32 1.12 -7.51
N ASP A 239 8.80 -0.08 -7.89
CA ASP A 239 9.24 -1.09 -6.93
C ASP A 239 10.37 -0.58 -6.02
N LYS A 240 10.33 -1.05 -4.77
CA LYS A 240 11.29 -0.68 -3.72
C LYS A 240 12.74 -0.97 -4.09
N SER A 241 13.03 -1.93 -4.99
CA SER A 241 14.41 -2.24 -5.39
C SER A 241 15.11 -1.05 -6.04
N PHE A 242 14.37 -0.23 -6.79
CA PHE A 242 14.91 1.01 -7.38
C PHE A 242 15.06 2.12 -6.35
N ILE A 243 14.15 2.20 -5.37
CA ILE A 243 14.15 3.25 -4.34
C ILE A 243 15.23 3.01 -3.29
N LYS A 244 15.46 1.75 -2.90
CA LYS A 244 16.36 1.38 -1.80
C LYS A 244 17.76 1.97 -1.97
N ASP A 245 18.36 1.80 -3.14
CA ASP A 245 19.75 2.20 -3.39
C ASP A 245 19.86 3.51 -4.20
N MET A 246 18.76 4.27 -4.37
CA MET A 246 18.74 5.47 -5.23
C MET A 246 19.61 6.64 -4.72
N THR A 247 19.96 6.64 -3.43
CA THR A 247 20.82 7.67 -2.83
C THR A 247 22.30 7.42 -3.08
N GLU A 248 22.68 6.17 -3.33
CA GLU A 248 24.08 5.74 -3.51
C GLU A 248 24.39 5.36 -4.96
N SER A 249 23.37 4.97 -5.74
CA SER A 249 23.49 4.54 -7.14
C SER A 249 22.90 5.58 -8.10
N GLU A 250 23.78 6.26 -8.83
CA GLU A 250 23.38 7.16 -9.92
C GLU A 250 22.60 6.43 -11.03
N GLU A 251 22.85 5.14 -11.23
CA GLU A 251 22.08 4.31 -12.17
C GLU A 251 20.62 4.15 -11.71
N ASN A 252 20.40 3.76 -10.45
CA ASN A 252 19.03 3.62 -9.92
C ASN A 252 18.31 4.96 -9.89
N LYS A 253 19.01 6.04 -9.52
CA LYS A 253 18.46 7.40 -9.59
C LYS A 253 18.05 7.81 -11.00
N ALA A 254 18.87 7.47 -12.01
CA ALA A 254 18.54 7.73 -13.41
C ALA A 254 17.34 6.89 -13.88
N ILE A 255 17.24 5.62 -13.47
CA ILE A 255 16.10 4.75 -13.77
C ILE A 255 14.81 5.33 -13.16
N VAL A 256 14.81 5.67 -11.87
CA VAL A 256 13.66 6.29 -11.18
C VAL A 256 13.24 7.58 -11.90
N HIS A 257 14.19 8.45 -12.24
CA HIS A 257 13.90 9.67 -12.99
C HIS A 257 13.28 9.38 -14.37
N ALA A 258 13.80 8.39 -15.11
CA ALA A 258 13.24 7.98 -16.40
C ALA A 258 11.80 7.47 -16.26
N ILE A 259 11.52 6.61 -15.28
CA ILE A 259 10.16 6.09 -15.01
C ILE A 259 9.20 7.23 -14.70
N ILE A 260 9.61 8.20 -13.87
CA ILE A 260 8.79 9.38 -13.56
C ILE A 260 8.48 10.19 -14.82
N LYS A 261 9.47 10.41 -15.69
CA LYS A 261 9.27 11.16 -16.94
C LYS A 261 8.33 10.44 -17.90
N ILE A 262 8.46 9.13 -18.03
CA ILE A 262 7.55 8.30 -18.82
C ILE A 262 6.12 8.40 -18.28
N SER A 263 5.96 8.29 -16.96
CA SER A 263 4.66 8.36 -16.30
C SER A 263 3.99 9.72 -16.52
N GLN A 264 4.76 10.82 -16.43
CA GLN A 264 4.29 12.17 -16.76
C GLN A 264 3.80 12.30 -18.21
N ILE A 265 4.52 11.72 -19.18
CA ILE A 265 4.13 11.72 -20.59
C ILE A 265 2.82 10.95 -20.81
N LEU A 266 2.64 9.84 -20.09
CA LEU A 266 1.45 9.00 -20.15
C LEU A 266 0.31 9.52 -19.25
N SER A 267 0.50 10.66 -18.57
CA SER A 267 -0.45 11.25 -17.62
C SER A 267 -0.84 10.30 -16.46
N LEU A 268 0.11 9.46 -16.05
CA LEU A 268 -0.04 8.53 -14.94
C LEU A 268 0.42 9.16 -13.63
N LYS A 269 -0.26 8.81 -12.54
CA LYS A 269 0.22 9.09 -11.19
C LYS A 269 1.30 8.10 -10.79
N VAL A 270 2.28 8.54 -10.00
CA VAL A 270 3.39 7.70 -9.56
C VAL A 270 3.37 7.52 -8.05
N VAL A 271 3.41 6.26 -7.60
CA VAL A 271 3.68 5.87 -6.22
C VAL A 271 5.10 5.31 -6.13
N ALA A 272 5.95 5.87 -5.29
CA ALA A 272 7.26 5.27 -5.00
C ALA A 272 7.20 4.43 -3.73
N GLU A 273 7.58 3.15 -3.83
CA GLU A 273 7.51 2.21 -2.73
C GLU A 273 8.83 2.04 -1.97
N GLY A 274 8.72 1.59 -0.71
CA GLY A 274 9.90 1.30 0.10
C GLY A 274 10.71 2.53 0.47
N VAL A 275 10.07 3.70 0.59
CA VAL A 275 10.73 4.91 1.10
C VAL A 275 10.99 4.74 2.60
N GLU A 276 12.26 4.72 3.00
CA GLU A 276 12.71 4.50 4.37
C GLU A 276 13.41 5.71 4.99
N THR A 277 13.93 6.63 4.17
CA THR A 277 14.69 7.80 4.65
C THR A 277 14.11 9.14 4.19
N LEU A 278 14.43 10.21 4.94
CA LEU A 278 14.10 11.58 4.55
C LEU A 278 14.81 11.99 3.25
N GLU A 279 16.02 11.49 3.04
CA GLU A 279 16.80 11.77 1.83
C GLU A 279 16.12 11.21 0.58
N GLN A 280 15.70 9.94 0.60
CA GLN A 280 14.91 9.34 -0.49
C GLN A 280 13.64 10.16 -0.77
N MET A 281 12.89 10.53 0.28
CA MET A 281 11.69 11.36 0.13
C MET A 281 11.97 12.72 -0.52
N ASN A 282 13.05 13.39 -0.14
CA ASN A 282 13.42 14.69 -0.69
C ASN A 282 13.77 14.58 -2.17
N ILE A 283 14.55 13.56 -2.55
CA ILE A 283 14.87 13.30 -3.96
C ILE A 283 13.58 13.02 -4.75
N LEU A 284 12.69 12.17 -4.25
CA LEU A 284 11.42 11.85 -4.93
C LEU A 284 10.52 13.09 -5.08
N ARG A 285 10.51 13.98 -4.09
CA ARG A 285 9.81 15.27 -4.15
C ARG A 285 10.40 16.18 -5.24
N GLU A 286 11.73 16.27 -5.33
CA GLU A 286 12.42 17.05 -6.37
C GLU A 286 12.17 16.50 -7.77
N LEU A 287 12.11 15.17 -7.91
CA LEU A 287 11.79 14.52 -9.19
C LEU A 287 10.31 14.67 -9.59
N GLY A 288 9.45 15.12 -8.67
CA GLY A 288 8.03 15.37 -8.92
C GLY A 288 7.17 14.11 -8.85
N VAL A 289 7.52 13.16 -7.97
CA VAL A 289 6.66 12.02 -7.64
C VAL A 289 5.37 12.51 -6.96
N ASP A 290 4.23 11.91 -7.31
CA ASP A 290 2.94 12.28 -6.71
C ASP A 290 2.82 11.73 -5.28
N TYR A 291 3.09 10.43 -5.12
CA TYR A 291 2.79 9.65 -3.94
C TYR A 291 3.98 8.82 -3.45
N ILE A 292 4.10 8.63 -2.14
CA ILE A 292 5.09 7.73 -1.56
C ILE A 292 4.48 6.76 -0.56
N GLN A 293 5.08 5.59 -0.46
CA GLN A 293 4.75 4.56 0.52
C GLN A 293 6.05 3.95 1.06
N GLY A 294 6.10 3.71 2.38
CA GLY A 294 7.25 3.06 2.98
C GLY A 294 7.37 3.31 4.47
N TYR A 295 8.37 2.67 5.09
CA TYR A 295 8.57 2.71 6.54
C TYR A 295 8.94 4.08 7.08
N TYR A 296 9.37 5.00 6.22
CA TYR A 296 9.53 6.40 6.58
C TYR A 296 8.21 7.04 7.05
N ILE A 297 7.09 6.66 6.43
CA ILE A 297 5.74 7.13 6.79
C ILE A 297 5.17 6.26 7.89
N SER A 298 5.02 4.97 7.61
CA SER A 298 4.52 3.99 8.56
C SER A 298 4.78 2.57 8.07
N ARG A 299 4.84 1.63 9.02
CA ARG A 299 4.72 0.20 8.72
C ARG A 299 3.26 -0.15 8.42
N THR A 300 3.04 -1.38 7.97
CA THR A 300 1.70 -1.93 7.82
C THR A 300 1.09 -2.12 9.21
N VAL A 301 -0.09 -1.55 9.46
CA VAL A 301 -0.74 -1.54 10.78
C VAL A 301 -2.16 -2.12 10.73
N PRO A 302 -2.69 -2.65 11.84
CA PRO A 302 -4.11 -3.00 11.95
C PRO A 302 -5.02 -1.78 11.73
N VAL A 303 -6.30 -2.02 11.42
CA VAL A 303 -7.27 -0.97 11.15
C VAL A 303 -7.46 -0.01 12.34
N GLU A 304 -7.42 -0.51 13.57
CA GLU A 304 -7.60 0.31 14.77
C GLU A 304 -6.46 1.32 14.93
N GLU A 305 -5.22 0.89 14.67
CA GLU A 305 -4.03 1.74 14.67
C GLU A 305 -4.04 2.71 13.48
N LEU A 306 -4.52 2.27 12.31
CA LEU A 306 -4.67 3.14 11.14
C LEU A 306 -5.61 4.31 11.43
N ILE A 307 -6.79 4.06 12.00
CA ILE A 307 -7.77 5.13 12.26
C ILE A 307 -7.19 6.18 13.23
N LEU A 308 -6.42 5.74 14.23
CA LEU A 308 -5.71 6.66 15.13
C LEU A 308 -4.62 7.45 14.39
N PHE A 309 -3.85 6.78 13.53
CA PHE A 309 -2.82 7.42 12.70
C PHE A 309 -3.42 8.51 11.80
N LEU A 310 -4.50 8.21 11.08
CA LEU A 310 -5.17 9.16 10.18
C LEU A 310 -5.74 10.38 10.94
N LYS A 311 -6.34 10.17 12.11
CA LYS A 311 -6.85 11.27 12.95
C LYS A 311 -5.75 12.18 13.46
N GLY A 312 -4.58 11.64 13.79
CA GLY A 312 -3.43 12.44 14.21
C GLY A 312 -2.83 13.27 13.07
N PHE A 313 -2.96 12.81 11.83
CA PHE A 313 -2.38 13.47 10.66
C PHE A 313 -3.27 14.57 10.07
N ASN A 314 -4.60 14.42 10.13
CA ASN A 314 -5.55 15.36 9.50
C ASN A 314 -6.06 16.47 10.42
N ARG A 315 -5.78 16.43 11.73
CA ARG A 315 -6.38 17.35 12.74
C ARG A 315 -5.72 18.72 12.92
N GLU A 316 -4.96 19.22 11.95
CA GLU A 316 -4.32 20.53 12.06
C GLU A 316 -4.68 21.47 10.91
N ASP A 317 -5.95 21.87 10.90
CA ASP A 317 -6.39 23.18 10.40
C ASP A 317 -6.56 24.16 11.58
#